data_AF-A0A158ASE4-F1
#
_entry.id   AF-A0A158ASE4-F1
#
_cell.length_a   1.000
_cell.length_b   1.000
_cell.length_c   1.000
_cell.angle_alpha   90.00
_cell.angle_beta   90.00
_cell.angle_gamma   90.00
#
_symmetry.space_group_name_H-M   'P 1'
#
loop_
_entity.id
_entity.type
_entity.pdbx_description
1 polymer ?
#
loop_
_entity_poly.entity_id
_entity_poly.type
_entity_poly.pdbx_seq_one_letter_code
_entity_poly.pdbx_strand_id
1 'polypeptide(L)'
;MFNPLGTTPKGDRFPLRRPVIQQQPTLALKQIQVSVNPRKYFDAAEMEELTASVREKGVIQPVIVRTLADGGFSLVAGGRRYKAALAAHGEDYEIPVVVRDIDEVEAKQLAIIENIQRADMSPAEEAIAAAEQVGLCKGDRDEVARIFGWSRATLDKRLALMNCSTAVLDALSTRQILLGHAELLAALPKETQDKLLPVIIKEGKAVAEVKKTIEQVACSLAAAIFDKADCAGCPHNSSTQGEMFGESIGTGNCTNRTCYNEKTEKMLEVTATGLRDEYPVVRIVRAGDNHTRVQLSVDGPKGVGEEQAKACHACQNYGAAVSGLPDSIGKVYRGQCFDTVCMLNSYPNST
;
A
#
# COMPACT_ATOMS: atom_id res chain seq x y z
N MET A 1 -37.13 54.40 52.68
CA MET A 1 -37.33 53.05 53.25
C MET A 1 -35.96 52.38 53.23
N PHE A 2 -35.14 52.45 54.30
CA PHE A 2 -35.18 51.54 55.48
C PHE A 2 -35.47 50.09 55.02
N ASN A 3 -34.55 49.13 55.06
CA ASN A 3 -33.78 48.66 56.22
C ASN A 3 -32.50 47.88 55.79
N PRO A 4 -31.42 47.87 56.60
CA PRO A 4 -30.20 47.09 56.41
C PRO A 4 -30.17 45.80 57.28
N LEU A 5 -29.05 45.06 57.18
CA LEU A 5 -28.55 43.96 58.04
C LEU A 5 -28.87 42.52 57.60
N GLY A 6 -27.83 41.87 57.04
CA GLY A 6 -27.65 40.42 57.02
C GLY A 6 -26.22 40.10 57.47
N THR A 7 -26.11 39.60 58.68
CA THR A 7 -24.89 39.24 59.41
C THR A 7 -24.04 38.17 58.72
N THR A 8 -22.72 38.36 58.64
CA THR A 8 -21.75 37.32 58.28
C THR A 8 -21.53 36.35 59.45
N PRO A 9 -21.68 35.03 59.27
CA PRO A 9 -21.22 34.06 60.26
C PRO A 9 -19.69 33.93 60.18
N LYS A 10 -19.03 34.01 61.33
CA LYS A 10 -17.68 33.48 61.56
C LYS A 10 -17.76 31.96 61.73
N GLY A 11 -16.79 31.23 61.16
CA GLY A 11 -16.58 29.78 61.32
C GLY A 11 -16.69 29.07 59.96
N ASP A 12 -15.75 28.26 59.47
CA ASP A 12 -14.69 27.51 60.13
C ASP A 12 -13.46 27.40 59.22
N ARG A 13 -12.27 27.43 59.83
CA ARG A 13 -11.04 27.02 59.14
C ARG A 13 -11.09 25.52 58.92
N PHE A 14 -11.48 25.10 57.72
CA PHE A 14 -11.26 23.73 57.28
C PHE A 14 -9.76 23.41 57.41
N PRO A 15 -9.35 22.37 58.16
CA PRO A 15 -7.97 21.95 58.16
C PRO A 15 -7.63 21.48 56.75
N LEU A 16 -6.69 22.15 56.09
CA LEU A 16 -6.08 21.67 54.85
C LEU A 16 -5.48 20.29 55.15
N ARG A 17 -6.21 19.23 54.79
CA ARG A 17 -5.63 17.89 54.76
C ARG A 17 -4.48 17.93 53.78
N ARG A 18 -3.25 17.73 54.27
CA ARG A 18 -2.09 17.47 53.40
C ARG A 18 -2.46 16.32 52.47
N PRO A 19 -2.28 16.44 51.15
CA PRO A 19 -2.50 15.31 50.26
C PRO A 19 -1.52 14.20 50.67
N VAL A 20 -2.07 13.04 51.02
CA VAL A 20 -1.27 11.82 51.17
C VAL A 20 -0.78 11.49 49.76
N ILE A 21 0.48 11.75 49.47
CA ILE A 21 1.13 11.28 48.24
C ILE A 21 1.15 9.76 48.38
N GLN A 22 0.24 9.06 47.70
CA GLN A 22 0.37 7.62 47.50
C GLN A 22 1.73 7.40 46.85
N GLN A 23 2.66 6.78 47.57
CA GLN A 23 3.97 6.43 47.01
C GLN A 23 3.71 5.54 45.80
N GLN A 24 4.02 6.05 44.61
CA GLN A 24 4.00 5.23 43.41
C GLN A 24 5.02 4.12 43.60
N PRO A 25 4.67 2.84 43.36
CA PRO A 25 5.63 1.75 43.50
C PRO A 25 6.81 2.00 42.57
N THR A 26 8.02 1.72 43.04
CA THR A 26 9.24 1.75 42.24
C THR A 26 9.75 0.34 42.00
N LEU A 27 10.50 0.16 40.91
CA LEU A 27 11.23 -1.07 40.63
C LEU A 27 12.64 -0.71 40.18
N ALA A 28 13.63 -1.52 40.56
CA ALA A 28 14.97 -1.41 39.99
C ALA A 28 14.92 -1.73 38.50
N LEU A 29 15.62 -0.97 37.65
CA LEU A 29 15.61 -1.18 36.20
C LEU A 29 15.98 -2.62 35.81
N LYS A 30 16.94 -3.25 36.51
CA LYS A 30 17.33 -4.66 36.32
C LYS A 30 16.21 -5.69 36.50
N GLN A 31 15.12 -5.32 37.19
CA GLN A 31 13.96 -6.20 37.41
C GLN A 31 12.93 -6.13 36.26
N ILE A 32 13.14 -5.24 35.29
CA ILE A 32 12.22 -4.98 34.18
C ILE A 32 12.81 -5.53 32.87
N GLN A 33 12.18 -6.55 32.32
CA GLN A 33 12.49 -7.07 30.99
C GLN A 33 11.96 -6.14 29.90
N VAL A 34 12.82 -5.72 28.97
CA VAL A 34 12.45 -4.83 27.86
C VAL A 34 12.36 -5.63 26.56
N SER A 35 11.17 -5.66 25.94
CA SER A 35 11.00 -6.21 24.60
C SER A 35 11.52 -5.24 23.53
N VAL A 36 11.84 -5.77 22.34
CA VAL A 36 12.42 -5.00 21.24
C VAL A 36 11.50 -3.84 20.86
N ASN A 37 12.00 -2.61 20.98
CA ASN A 37 11.25 -1.41 20.62
C ASN A 37 11.14 -1.34 19.08
N PRO A 38 9.93 -1.28 18.49
CA PRO A 38 9.73 -1.26 17.04
C PRO A 38 10.20 0.04 16.36
N ARG A 39 10.46 1.11 17.12
CA ARG A 39 10.89 2.39 16.57
C ARG A 39 12.31 2.32 16.01
N LYS A 40 12.48 2.58 14.71
CA LYS A 40 13.79 2.54 14.03
C LYS A 40 14.53 3.89 14.04
N TYR A 41 13.81 5.00 14.11
CA TYR A 41 14.40 6.34 14.10
C TYR A 41 14.34 7.00 15.49
N PHE A 42 15.48 7.48 15.97
CA PHE A 42 15.61 8.24 17.21
C PHE A 42 16.41 9.51 16.93
N ASP A 43 15.86 10.67 17.32
CA ASP A 43 16.63 11.90 17.38
C ASP A 43 17.61 11.81 18.57
N ALA A 44 18.91 11.87 18.28
CA ALA A 44 19.95 11.79 19.29
C ALA A 44 19.92 13.01 20.24
N ALA A 45 19.60 14.20 19.74
CA ALA A 45 19.57 15.42 20.53
C ALA A 45 18.42 15.40 21.54
N GLU A 46 17.21 14.96 21.12
CA GLU A 46 16.07 14.83 22.04
C GLU A 46 16.31 13.80 23.15
N MET A 47 17.01 12.70 22.83
CA MET A 47 17.33 11.67 23.82
C MET A 47 18.38 12.16 24.82
N GLU A 48 19.34 12.97 24.38
CA GLU A 48 20.33 13.58 25.26
C GLU A 48 19.69 14.59 26.22
N GLU A 49 18.78 15.44 25.72
CA GLU A 49 18.02 16.37 26.54
C GLU A 49 17.15 15.65 27.59
N LEU A 50 16.44 14.58 27.18
CA LEU A 50 15.65 13.76 28.10
C LEU A 50 16.54 13.11 29.17
N THR A 51 17.72 12.61 28.78
CA THR A 51 18.68 12.00 29.71
C THR A 51 19.22 13.03 30.70
N ALA A 52 19.53 14.24 30.25
CA ALA A 52 19.94 15.35 31.12
C ALA A 52 18.84 15.72 32.13
N SER A 53 17.59 15.82 31.67
CA SER A 53 16.45 16.10 32.55
C SER A 53 16.22 14.97 33.57
N VAL A 54 16.35 13.70 33.16
CA VAL A 54 16.20 12.55 34.08
C VAL A 54 17.36 12.49 35.08
N ARG A 55 18.57 12.91 34.69
CA ARG A 55 19.72 13.01 35.59
C ARG A 55 19.48 14.03 36.71
N GLU A 56 18.90 15.19 36.38
CA GLU A 56 18.66 16.27 37.34
C GLU A 56 17.40 16.06 38.19
N LYS A 57 16.29 15.64 37.56
CA LYS A 57 14.95 15.65 38.19
C LYS A 57 14.39 14.26 38.47
N GLY A 58 15.10 13.21 38.05
CA GLY A 58 14.58 11.84 38.07
C GLY A 58 13.47 11.62 37.04
N VAL A 59 12.92 10.42 37.02
CA VAL A 59 11.75 10.10 36.19
C VAL A 59 10.50 10.56 36.92
N ILE A 60 9.86 11.62 36.44
CA ILE A 60 8.65 12.19 37.07
C ILE A 60 7.40 11.36 36.74
N GLN A 61 7.30 10.90 35.49
CA GLN A 61 6.12 10.19 35.00
C GLN A 61 6.42 8.69 34.95
N PRO A 62 5.62 7.83 35.63
CA PRO A 62 5.94 6.42 35.79
C PRO A 62 5.88 5.64 34.47
N VAL A 63 6.67 4.57 34.38
CA VAL A 63 6.61 3.59 33.29
C VAL A 63 5.52 2.54 33.56
N ILE A 64 4.97 1.92 32.52
CA ILE A 64 3.95 0.87 32.70
C ILE A 64 4.65 -0.48 32.56
N VAL A 65 4.43 -1.38 33.52
CA VAL A 65 4.97 -2.74 33.52
C VAL A 65 3.85 -3.76 33.73
N ARG A 66 4.04 -4.98 33.22
CA ARG A 66 3.19 -6.14 33.52
C ARG A 66 3.94 -7.17 34.35
N THR A 67 3.21 -7.96 35.13
CA THR A 67 3.74 -9.14 35.81
C THR A 67 3.94 -10.30 34.84
N LEU A 68 5.05 -11.01 34.97
CA LEU A 68 5.36 -12.23 34.25
C LEU A 68 5.03 -13.45 35.10
N ALA A 69 4.83 -14.60 34.45
CA ALA A 69 4.49 -15.85 35.14
C ALA A 69 5.58 -16.35 36.11
N ASP A 70 6.83 -15.92 35.91
CA ASP A 70 7.98 -16.20 36.78
C ASP A 70 8.14 -15.20 37.93
N GLY A 71 7.21 -14.24 38.09
CA GLY A 71 7.28 -13.18 39.09
C GLY A 71 8.15 -11.99 38.70
N GLY A 72 8.71 -11.97 37.48
CA GLY A 72 9.40 -10.82 36.91
C GLY A 72 8.45 -9.73 36.41
N PHE A 73 9.01 -8.62 35.94
CA PHE A 73 8.26 -7.54 35.31
C PHE A 73 8.69 -7.36 33.86
N SER A 74 7.75 -7.01 32.97
CA SER A 74 8.05 -6.65 31.58
C SER A 74 7.55 -5.25 31.27
N LEU A 75 8.38 -4.45 30.59
CA LEU A 75 8.06 -3.09 30.19
C LEU A 75 6.97 -3.09 29.11
N VAL A 76 5.87 -2.40 29.38
CA VAL A 76 4.75 -2.23 28.45
C VAL A 76 4.83 -0.87 27.76
N ALA A 77 5.11 0.20 28.51
CA ALA A 77 5.21 1.56 27.97
C ALA A 77 6.25 2.40 28.71
N GLY A 78 6.83 3.38 28.00
CA GLY A 78 7.83 4.30 28.56
C GLY A 78 9.28 3.93 28.26
N GLY A 79 9.56 3.22 27.15
CA GLY A 79 10.91 2.81 26.76
C GLY A 79 11.95 3.94 26.68
N ARG A 80 11.57 5.15 26.26
CA ARG A 80 12.49 6.32 26.28
C ARG A 80 12.89 6.72 27.70
N ARG A 81 11.94 6.69 28.66
CA ARG A 81 12.18 6.98 30.08
C ARG A 81 13.05 5.91 30.73
N TYR A 82 12.77 4.64 30.42
CA TYR A 82 13.62 3.52 30.85
C TYR A 82 15.06 3.68 30.35
N LYS A 83 15.26 3.93 29.04
CA LYS A 83 16.59 4.13 28.45
C LYS A 83 17.31 5.36 29.03
N ALA A 84 16.61 6.49 29.19
CA ALA A 84 17.17 7.70 29.77
C ALA A 84 17.57 7.49 31.24
N ALA A 85 16.75 6.78 32.03
CA ALA A 85 17.05 6.45 33.42
C ALA A 85 18.25 5.51 33.52
N LEU A 86 18.31 4.48 32.67
CA LEU A 86 19.45 3.56 32.60
C LEU A 86 20.75 4.30 32.26
N ALA A 87 20.71 5.20 31.28
CA ALA A 87 21.86 5.99 30.87
C ALA A 87 22.28 7.06 31.91
N ALA A 88 21.32 7.60 32.68
CA ALA A 88 21.58 8.63 33.67
C ALA A 88 22.09 8.07 35.01
N HIS A 89 21.52 6.94 35.46
CA HIS A 89 21.64 6.45 36.84
C HIS A 89 22.05 4.98 36.96
N GLY A 90 22.12 4.21 35.87
CA GLY A 90 22.50 2.79 35.87
C GLY A 90 21.38 1.83 36.27
N GLU A 91 21.68 0.52 36.28
CA GLU A 91 20.70 -0.57 36.39
C GLU A 91 20.00 -0.68 37.77
N ASP A 92 20.62 -0.13 38.81
CA ASP A 92 20.08 -0.14 40.19
C ASP A 92 19.12 1.02 40.49
N TYR A 93 18.87 1.90 39.50
CA TYR A 93 17.94 3.01 39.68
C TYR A 93 16.50 2.53 39.88
N GLU A 94 15.86 3.00 40.95
CA GLU A 94 14.46 2.75 41.29
C GLU A 94 13.56 3.68 40.45
N ILE A 95 13.05 3.16 39.34
CA ILE A 95 12.14 3.91 38.45
C ILE A 95 10.70 3.79 38.96
N PRO A 96 9.90 4.88 39.01
CA PRO A 96 8.49 4.78 39.36
C PRO A 96 7.73 4.02 38.27
N VAL A 97 6.87 3.09 38.70
CA VAL A 97 6.12 2.19 37.83
C VAL A 97 4.62 2.20 38.13
N VAL A 98 3.85 1.80 37.12
CA VAL A 98 2.46 1.35 37.27
C VAL A 98 2.41 -0.11 36.84
N VAL A 99 2.16 -0.99 37.80
CA VAL A 99 1.99 -2.43 37.53
C VAL A 99 0.57 -2.68 37.05
N ARG A 100 0.42 -3.35 35.90
CA ARG A 100 -0.85 -3.83 35.37
C ARG A 100 -0.83 -5.34 35.26
N ASP A 101 -1.90 -5.97 35.73
CA ASP A 101 -2.13 -7.40 35.52
C ASP A 101 -2.88 -7.57 34.20
N ILE A 102 -2.11 -7.74 33.13
CA ILE A 102 -2.57 -7.85 31.76
C ILE A 102 -1.76 -8.92 31.04
N ASP A 103 -2.40 -9.62 30.11
CA ASP A 103 -1.71 -10.65 29.33
C ASP A 103 -0.76 -10.05 28.28
N GLU A 104 0.00 -10.90 27.58
CA GLU A 104 0.96 -10.45 26.57
C GLU A 104 0.27 -9.76 25.38
N VAL A 105 -0.94 -10.19 25.02
CA VAL A 105 -1.70 -9.62 23.90
C VAL A 105 -2.18 -8.21 24.28
N GLU A 106 -2.81 -8.07 25.44
CA GLU A 106 -3.26 -6.79 26.00
C GLU A 106 -2.11 -5.82 26.20
N ALA A 107 -0.96 -6.30 26.71
CA ALA A 107 0.25 -5.50 26.84
C ALA A 107 0.75 -5.00 25.49
N LYS A 108 0.75 -5.86 24.47
CA LYS A 108 1.16 -5.50 23.12
C LYS A 108 0.21 -4.47 22.50
N GLN A 109 -1.10 -4.65 22.67
CA GLN A 109 -2.11 -3.69 22.24
C GLN A 109 -1.89 -2.32 22.92
N LEU A 110 -1.67 -2.29 24.23
CA LEU A 110 -1.44 -1.06 24.97
C LEU A 110 -0.14 -0.35 24.52
N ALA A 111 0.90 -1.12 24.23
CA ALA A 111 2.16 -0.59 23.70
C ALA A 111 2.00 0.02 22.30
N ILE A 112 1.20 -0.60 21.43
CA ILE A 112 0.88 -0.06 20.10
C ILE A 112 0.09 1.24 20.23
N ILE A 113 -0.94 1.27 21.10
CA ILE A 113 -1.80 2.44 21.32
C ILE A 113 -0.98 3.63 21.85
N GLU A 114 -0.13 3.42 22.86
CA GLU A 114 0.72 4.50 23.39
C GLU A 114 1.64 5.05 22.31
N ASN A 115 2.23 4.19 21.48
CA ASN A 115 3.13 4.64 20.43
C ASN A 115 2.38 5.45 19.35
N ILE A 116 1.18 5.03 18.93
CA ILE A 116 0.38 5.74 17.91
C ILE A 116 -0.16 7.08 18.44
N GLN A 117 -0.50 7.17 19.73
CA GLN A 117 -0.95 8.42 20.34
C GLN A 117 0.18 9.46 20.48
N ARG A 118 1.43 9.09 20.19
CA ARG A 118 2.55 10.04 20.16
C ARG A 118 2.63 10.68 18.79
N ALA A 119 2.79 12.00 18.77
CA ALA A 119 2.86 12.82 17.57
C ALA A 119 4.06 12.52 16.63
N ASP A 120 4.96 11.59 16.99
CA ASP A 120 6.24 11.40 16.31
C ASP A 120 6.35 10.08 15.52
N MET A 121 5.27 9.32 15.37
CA MET A 121 5.30 8.08 14.58
C MET A 121 5.31 8.40 13.09
N SER A 122 6.16 7.72 12.32
CA SER A 122 6.14 7.86 10.87
C SER A 122 4.93 7.13 10.26
N PRO A 123 4.40 7.56 9.10
CA PRO A 123 3.27 6.86 8.47
C PRO A 123 3.54 5.38 8.15
N ALA A 124 4.81 5.00 7.97
CA ALA A 124 5.22 3.60 7.78
C ALA A 124 5.08 2.80 9.08
N GLU A 125 5.52 3.35 10.22
CA GLU A 125 5.35 2.73 11.54
C GLU A 125 3.86 2.63 11.90
N GLU A 126 3.07 3.66 11.59
CA GLU A 126 1.60 3.67 11.74
C GLU A 126 0.95 2.52 10.96
N ALA A 127 1.38 2.30 9.71
CA ALA A 127 0.87 1.22 8.86
C ALA A 127 1.20 -0.18 9.43
N ILE A 128 2.44 -0.39 9.89
CA ILE A 128 2.88 -1.65 10.49
C ILE A 128 2.09 -1.94 11.77
N ALA A 129 1.97 -0.93 12.64
CA ALA A 129 1.24 -1.04 13.89
C ALA A 129 -0.26 -1.30 13.67
N ALA A 130 -0.85 -0.64 12.65
CA ALA A 130 -2.23 -0.90 12.25
C ALA A 130 -2.43 -2.34 11.74
N ALA A 131 -1.53 -2.84 10.89
CA ALA A 131 -1.61 -4.20 10.36
C ALA A 131 -1.50 -5.24 11.48
N GLU A 132 -0.59 -5.02 12.43
CA GLU A 132 -0.44 -5.86 13.61
C GLU A 132 -1.70 -5.85 14.48
N GLN A 133 -2.26 -4.67 14.75
CA GLN A 133 -3.48 -4.54 15.55
C GLN A 133 -4.68 -5.21 14.88
N VAL A 134 -4.82 -5.10 13.55
CA VAL A 134 -5.85 -5.83 12.80
C VAL A 134 -5.72 -7.33 13.01
N GLY A 135 -4.50 -7.87 13.02
CA GLY A 135 -4.24 -9.27 13.35
C GLY A 135 -4.68 -9.64 14.77
N LEU A 136 -4.33 -8.83 15.76
CA LEU A 136 -4.74 -9.04 17.17
C LEU A 136 -6.26 -8.96 17.36
N CYS A 137 -6.93 -8.09 16.60
CA CYS A 137 -8.39 -7.96 16.56
C CYS A 137 -9.08 -8.97 15.63
N LYS A 138 -8.37 -10.02 15.17
CA LYS A 138 -8.92 -11.08 14.30
C LYS A 138 -9.56 -10.56 13.00
N GLY A 139 -9.03 -9.47 12.45
CA GLY A 139 -9.52 -8.84 11.24
C GLY A 139 -10.57 -7.75 11.44
N ASP A 140 -11.00 -7.47 12.67
CA ASP A 140 -11.97 -6.41 12.95
C ASP A 140 -11.32 -5.03 12.82
N ARG A 141 -11.51 -4.43 11.65
CA ARG A 141 -11.00 -3.08 11.32
C ARG A 141 -11.80 -1.97 11.98
N ASP A 142 -13.07 -2.19 12.36
CA ASP A 142 -13.87 -1.17 13.06
C ASP A 142 -13.43 -1.05 14.51
N GLU A 143 -13.11 -2.18 15.15
CA GLU A 143 -12.43 -2.21 16.45
C GLU A 143 -11.11 -1.45 16.40
N VAL A 144 -10.23 -1.76 15.44
CA VAL A 144 -8.91 -1.13 15.32
C VAL A 144 -9.03 0.38 15.11
N ALA A 145 -9.94 0.82 14.24
CA ALA A 145 -10.19 2.24 14.00
C ALA A 145 -10.62 2.95 15.29
N ARG A 146 -11.51 2.32 16.09
CA ARG A 146 -11.94 2.86 17.38
C ARG A 146 -10.80 2.93 18.39
N ILE A 147 -9.98 1.87 18.48
CA ILE A 147 -8.83 1.79 19.39
C ILE A 147 -7.83 2.91 19.08
N PHE A 148 -7.56 3.17 17.79
CA PHE A 148 -6.61 4.20 17.37
C PHE A 148 -7.23 5.61 17.35
N GLY A 149 -8.54 5.74 17.52
CA GLY A 149 -9.25 7.01 17.37
C GLY A 149 -9.22 7.52 15.92
N TRP A 150 -9.12 6.62 14.95
CA TRP A 150 -9.07 6.93 13.52
C TRP A 150 -10.42 6.73 12.86
N SER A 151 -10.64 7.43 11.75
CA SER A 151 -11.72 7.07 10.84
C SER A 151 -11.40 5.75 10.13
N ARG A 152 -12.43 5.01 9.72
CA ARG A 152 -12.25 3.81 8.89
C ARG A 152 -11.42 4.11 7.63
N ALA A 153 -11.70 5.24 6.98
CA ALA A 153 -10.93 5.69 5.83
C ALA A 153 -9.44 5.87 6.15
N THR A 154 -9.11 6.54 7.26
CA THR A 154 -7.71 6.75 7.71
C THR A 154 -6.99 5.42 7.94
N LEU A 155 -7.63 4.49 8.64
CA LEU A 155 -7.08 3.15 8.86
C LEU A 155 -6.80 2.44 7.53
N ASP A 156 -7.75 2.52 6.59
CA ASP A 156 -7.63 1.89 5.29
C ASP A 156 -6.48 2.48 4.46
N LYS A 157 -6.29 3.81 4.50
CA LYS A 157 -5.14 4.48 3.87
C LYS A 157 -3.81 3.99 4.44
N ARG A 158 -3.72 3.86 5.76
CA ARG A 158 -2.50 3.40 6.43
C ARG A 158 -2.21 1.95 6.11
N LEU A 159 -3.21 1.07 6.18
CA LEU A 159 -3.05 -0.33 5.83
C LEU A 159 -2.64 -0.52 4.36
N ALA A 160 -3.09 0.34 3.45
CA ALA A 160 -2.71 0.26 2.05
C ALA A 160 -1.20 0.48 1.81
N LEU A 161 -0.49 1.17 2.71
CA LEU A 161 0.98 1.27 2.67
C LEU A 161 1.67 -0.08 2.88
N MET A 162 0.99 -1.11 3.39
CA MET A 162 1.55 -2.46 3.50
C MET A 162 1.79 -3.13 2.14
N ASN A 163 1.28 -2.55 1.05
CA ASN A 163 1.62 -2.94 -0.32
C ASN A 163 3.00 -2.43 -0.77
N CYS A 164 3.60 -1.50 -0.02
CA CYS A 164 4.95 -1.03 -0.28
C CYS A 164 6.00 -2.14 -0.10
N SER A 165 7.11 -2.05 -0.83
CA SER A 165 8.31 -2.83 -0.54
C SER A 165 8.95 -2.37 0.75
N THR A 166 9.82 -3.20 1.33
CA THR A 166 10.57 -2.86 2.54
C THR A 166 11.42 -1.61 2.34
N ALA A 167 12.03 -1.46 1.17
CA ALA A 167 12.82 -0.27 0.81
C ALA A 167 11.98 1.01 0.80
N VAL A 168 10.74 0.95 0.28
CA VAL A 168 9.84 2.11 0.28
C VAL A 168 9.38 2.48 1.70
N LEU A 169 9.04 1.49 2.53
CA LEU A 169 8.67 1.73 3.94
C LEU A 169 9.84 2.33 4.73
N ASP A 170 11.06 1.82 4.53
CA ASP A 170 12.26 2.35 5.20
C ASP A 170 12.58 3.78 4.71
N ALA A 171 12.44 4.06 3.41
CA ALA A 171 12.62 5.42 2.85
C ALA A 171 11.57 6.41 3.40
N LEU A 172 10.32 5.96 3.58
CA LEU A 172 9.26 6.76 4.20
C LEU A 172 9.54 7.01 5.69
N SER A 173 9.97 5.97 6.41
CA SER A 173 10.32 6.06 7.84
C SER A 173 11.48 7.02 8.10
N THR A 174 12.48 7.00 7.22
CA THR A 174 13.66 7.87 7.28
C THR A 174 13.45 9.23 6.61
N ARG A 175 12.22 9.55 6.19
CA ARG A 175 11.84 10.81 5.55
C ARG A 175 12.60 11.14 4.26
N GLN A 176 13.13 10.12 3.57
CA GLN A 176 13.73 10.29 2.24
C GLN A 176 12.67 10.52 1.16
N ILE A 177 11.45 10.07 1.41
CA ILE A 177 10.28 10.31 0.56
C ILE A 177 9.09 10.80 1.39
N LEU A 178 8.17 11.51 0.74
CA LEU A 178 6.91 11.95 1.33
C LEU A 178 5.88 10.82 1.34
N LEU A 179 4.87 10.94 2.19
CA LEU A 179 3.73 10.01 2.24
C LEU A 179 3.11 9.81 0.84
N GLY A 180 2.85 10.89 0.09
CA GLY A 180 2.28 10.80 -1.25
C GLY A 180 3.12 9.99 -2.24
N HIS A 181 4.46 9.95 -2.10
CA HIS A 181 5.29 9.05 -2.90
C HIS A 181 5.01 7.58 -2.55
N ALA A 182 4.92 7.25 -1.27
CA ALA A 182 4.63 5.90 -0.82
C ALA A 182 3.23 5.45 -1.24
N GLU A 183 2.22 6.34 -1.16
CA GLU A 183 0.85 6.07 -1.65
C GLU A 183 0.83 5.70 -3.13
N LEU A 184 1.55 6.45 -3.98
CA LEU A 184 1.67 6.16 -5.40
C LEU A 184 2.42 4.85 -5.69
N LEU A 185 3.50 4.59 -4.95
CA LEU A 185 4.30 3.39 -5.10
C LEU A 185 3.55 2.14 -4.63
N ALA A 186 2.71 2.24 -3.59
CA ALA A 186 1.89 1.14 -3.07
C ALA A 186 0.97 0.54 -4.14
N ALA A 187 0.58 1.33 -5.14
CA ALA A 187 -0.22 0.86 -6.27
C ALA A 187 0.58 0.02 -7.27
N LEU A 188 1.92 0.02 -7.23
CA LEU A 188 2.77 -0.65 -8.21
C LEU A 188 3.22 -2.04 -7.74
N PRO A 189 3.60 -2.96 -8.65
CA PRO A 189 4.32 -4.18 -8.29
C PRO A 189 5.61 -3.86 -7.53
N LYS A 190 5.99 -4.66 -6.53
CA LYS A 190 7.15 -4.40 -5.66
C LYS A 190 8.45 -4.23 -6.44
N GLU A 191 8.65 -5.02 -7.49
CA GLU A 191 9.82 -4.93 -8.37
C GLU A 191 9.89 -3.59 -9.11
N THR A 192 8.74 -2.99 -9.41
CA THR A 192 8.68 -1.66 -10.03
C THR A 192 8.90 -0.57 -9.00
N GLN A 193 8.39 -0.75 -7.77
CA GLN A 193 8.67 0.15 -6.66
C GLN A 193 10.17 0.27 -6.40
N ASP A 194 10.86 -0.87 -6.29
CA ASP A 194 12.30 -0.93 -6.00
C ASP A 194 13.16 -0.35 -7.13
N LYS A 195 12.66 -0.34 -8.37
CA LYS A 195 13.32 0.31 -9.51
C LYS A 195 13.10 1.83 -9.53
N LEU A 196 11.91 2.30 -9.15
CA LEU A 196 11.56 3.72 -9.19
C LEU A 196 12.07 4.50 -7.97
N LEU A 197 12.08 3.88 -6.79
CA LEU A 197 12.46 4.54 -5.54
C LEU A 197 13.86 5.20 -5.62
N PRO A 198 14.93 4.55 -6.12
CA PRO A 198 16.25 5.19 -6.24
C PRO A 198 16.25 6.40 -7.16
N VAL A 199 15.44 6.38 -8.23
CA VAL A 199 15.31 7.51 -9.17
C VAL A 199 14.59 8.68 -8.49
N ILE A 200 13.51 8.40 -7.76
CA ILE A 200 12.75 9.41 -7.01
C ILE A 200 13.67 10.13 -6.01
N ILE A 201 14.45 9.37 -5.23
CA ILE A 201 15.36 9.90 -4.22
C ILE A 201 16.51 10.68 -4.87
N LYS A 202 17.18 10.11 -5.88
CA LYS A 202 18.35 10.71 -6.53
C LYS A 202 18.01 12.02 -7.25
N GLU A 203 16.86 12.06 -7.92
CA GLU A 203 16.44 13.22 -8.72
C GLU A 203 15.57 14.19 -7.91
N GLY A 204 15.18 13.84 -6.68
CA GLY A 204 14.33 14.67 -5.83
C GLY A 204 12.96 14.96 -6.45
N LYS A 205 12.36 13.98 -7.14
CA LYS A 205 11.12 14.17 -7.90
C LYS A 205 9.97 14.60 -7.00
N ALA A 206 9.16 15.54 -7.47
CA ALA A 206 7.93 15.90 -6.78
C ALA A 206 6.84 14.81 -6.95
N VAL A 207 5.93 14.72 -5.98
CA VAL A 207 4.82 13.74 -5.97
C VAL A 207 4.02 13.79 -7.28
N ALA A 208 3.73 15.00 -7.78
CA ALA A 208 2.99 15.21 -9.02
C ALA A 208 3.73 14.67 -10.27
N GLU A 209 5.06 14.74 -10.30
CA GLU A 209 5.85 14.22 -11.42
C GLU A 209 5.86 12.69 -11.43
N VAL A 210 6.00 12.08 -10.26
CA VAL A 210 5.91 10.62 -10.08
C VAL A 210 4.53 10.12 -10.50
N LYS A 211 3.47 10.80 -10.04
CA LYS A 211 2.08 10.51 -10.42
C LYS A 211 1.88 10.50 -11.92
N LYS A 212 2.29 11.58 -12.60
CA LYS A 212 2.19 11.71 -14.06
C LYS A 212 2.94 10.59 -14.78
N THR A 213 4.12 10.23 -14.30
CA THR A 213 4.92 9.13 -14.86
C THR A 213 4.17 7.79 -14.77
N ILE A 214 3.53 7.52 -13.62
CA ILE A 214 2.76 6.30 -13.42
C ILE A 214 1.50 6.28 -14.28
N GLU A 215 0.77 7.40 -14.38
CA GLU A 215 -0.43 7.53 -15.22
C GLU A 215 -0.13 7.26 -16.70
N GLN A 216 1.02 7.70 -17.21
CA GLN A 216 1.44 7.44 -18.59
C GLN A 216 1.67 5.96 -18.89
N VAL A 217 2.04 5.17 -17.88
CA VAL A 217 2.33 3.73 -18.01
C VAL A 217 1.23 2.86 -17.42
N ALA A 218 0.09 3.41 -17.04
CA ALA A 218 -1.07 2.63 -16.61
C ALA A 218 -1.79 2.03 -17.83
N CYS A 219 -2.42 0.86 -17.67
CA CYS A 219 -3.21 0.20 -18.71
C CYS A 219 -4.70 0.47 -18.48
N SER A 220 -5.44 0.94 -19.47
CA SER A 220 -6.89 1.11 -19.33
C SER A 220 -7.60 -0.25 -19.19
N LEU A 221 -8.35 -0.44 -18.10
CA LEU A 221 -9.19 -1.64 -17.94
C LEU A 221 -10.42 -1.58 -18.85
N ALA A 222 -10.86 -0.40 -19.28
CA ALA A 222 -11.94 -0.27 -20.27
C ALA A 222 -11.56 -0.89 -21.62
N ALA A 223 -10.26 -0.82 -21.98
CA ALA A 223 -9.72 -1.43 -23.20
C ALA A 223 -9.30 -2.91 -23.04
N ALA A 224 -9.43 -3.48 -21.83
CA ALA A 224 -9.04 -4.86 -21.58
C ALA A 224 -10.01 -5.85 -22.24
N ILE A 225 -9.45 -6.77 -23.04
CA ILE A 225 -10.20 -7.84 -23.73
C ILE A 225 -10.44 -9.08 -22.87
N PHE A 226 -9.81 -9.14 -21.69
CA PHE A 226 -9.90 -10.27 -20.76
C PHE A 226 -10.95 -10.02 -19.67
N ASP A 227 -11.30 -11.08 -18.92
CA ASP A 227 -12.21 -11.00 -17.78
C ASP A 227 -11.62 -10.17 -16.62
N LYS A 228 -12.41 -9.20 -16.16
CA LYS A 228 -12.05 -8.21 -15.14
C LYS A 228 -12.58 -8.53 -13.75
N ALA A 229 -13.24 -9.68 -13.56
CA ALA A 229 -13.76 -10.08 -12.25
C ALA A 229 -12.71 -9.95 -11.13
N ASP A 230 -11.49 -10.46 -11.36
CA ASP A 230 -10.39 -10.37 -10.40
C ASP A 230 -9.84 -8.95 -10.20
N CYS A 231 -10.13 -8.02 -11.12
CA CYS A 231 -9.60 -6.66 -11.07
C CYS A 231 -10.37 -5.77 -10.08
N ALA A 232 -11.61 -6.12 -9.72
CA ALA A 232 -12.46 -5.29 -8.87
C ALA A 232 -11.87 -5.05 -7.46
N GLY A 233 -11.23 -6.07 -6.87
CA GLY A 233 -10.55 -5.97 -5.57
C GLY A 233 -9.03 -5.90 -5.65
N CYS A 234 -8.47 -5.74 -6.85
CA CYS A 234 -7.02 -5.79 -7.05
C CYS A 234 -6.35 -4.51 -6.51
N PRO A 235 -5.22 -4.60 -5.78
CA PRO A 235 -4.46 -3.44 -5.33
C PRO A 235 -3.82 -2.65 -6.47
N HIS A 236 -3.71 -3.24 -7.67
CA HIS A 236 -3.19 -2.58 -8.86
C HIS A 236 -4.28 -1.94 -9.73
N ASN A 237 -5.55 -1.99 -9.32
CA ASN A 237 -6.63 -1.28 -9.99
C ASN A 237 -6.77 0.11 -9.38
N SER A 238 -6.52 1.16 -10.15
CA SER A 238 -6.52 2.54 -9.65
C SER A 238 -7.86 3.00 -9.08
N SER A 239 -8.98 2.37 -9.46
CA SER A 239 -10.28 2.63 -8.81
C SER A 239 -10.29 2.25 -7.33
N THR A 240 -9.61 1.16 -6.92
CA THR A 240 -9.52 0.78 -5.51
C THR A 240 -8.57 1.71 -4.74
N GLN A 241 -7.56 2.23 -5.43
CA GLN A 241 -6.56 3.12 -4.85
C GLN A 241 -7.10 4.53 -4.61
N GLY A 242 -7.98 5.03 -5.47
CA GLY A 242 -8.63 6.34 -5.31
C GLY A 242 -9.45 6.48 -4.03
N GLU A 243 -10.00 5.37 -3.54
CA GLU A 243 -10.73 5.33 -2.27
C GLU A 243 -9.77 5.31 -1.06
N MET A 244 -8.60 4.68 -1.23
CA MET A 244 -7.64 4.44 -0.15
C MET A 244 -6.58 5.53 0.01
N PHE A 245 -6.27 6.36 -0.99
CA PHE A 245 -5.16 7.31 -0.90
C PHE A 245 -5.58 8.77 -1.13
N GLY A 246 -4.73 9.72 -0.71
CA GLY A 246 -4.88 11.12 -1.12
C GLY A 246 -4.41 11.34 -2.55
N GLU A 247 -3.39 10.59 -2.95
CA GLU A 247 -2.86 10.56 -4.31
C GLU A 247 -3.20 9.24 -5.02
N SER A 248 -3.90 9.32 -6.16
CA SER A 248 -4.29 8.16 -6.95
C SER A 248 -4.14 8.38 -8.46
N ILE A 249 -4.00 7.28 -9.20
CA ILE A 249 -3.69 7.25 -10.65
C ILE A 249 -4.99 7.17 -11.45
N GLY A 250 -5.75 8.26 -11.50
CA GLY A 250 -7.09 8.27 -12.10
C GLY A 250 -7.98 7.09 -11.64
N THR A 251 -9.00 6.74 -12.42
CA THR A 251 -9.88 5.59 -12.12
C THR A 251 -9.94 4.63 -13.29
N GLY A 252 -10.04 3.33 -13.01
CA GLY A 252 -10.25 2.28 -14.02
C GLY A 252 -8.99 1.87 -14.79
N ASN A 253 -7.80 2.04 -14.22
CA ASN A 253 -6.54 1.64 -14.84
C ASN A 253 -5.84 0.55 -14.03
N CYS A 254 -5.15 -0.37 -14.71
CA CYS A 254 -4.22 -1.33 -14.12
C CYS A 254 -2.80 -0.76 -14.10
N THR A 255 -2.16 -0.77 -12.94
CA THR A 255 -0.76 -0.34 -12.75
C THR A 255 0.24 -1.49 -12.85
N ASN A 256 -0.23 -2.74 -12.90
CA ASN A 256 0.61 -3.92 -13.13
C ASN A 256 0.60 -4.29 -14.62
N ARG A 257 1.56 -3.72 -15.37
CA ARG A 257 1.72 -3.93 -16.81
C ARG A 257 1.94 -5.40 -17.18
N THR A 258 2.73 -6.13 -16.40
CA THR A 258 3.04 -7.54 -16.64
C THR A 258 1.76 -8.38 -16.58
N CYS A 259 1.00 -8.26 -15.49
CA CYS A 259 -0.27 -8.98 -15.34
C CYS A 259 -1.27 -8.63 -16.46
N TYR A 260 -1.40 -7.35 -16.80
CA TYR A 260 -2.28 -6.92 -17.89
C TYR A 260 -1.90 -7.58 -19.23
N ASN A 261 -0.60 -7.58 -19.55
CA ASN A 261 -0.10 -8.13 -20.80
C ASN A 261 -0.26 -9.66 -20.84
N GLU A 262 0.03 -10.37 -19.75
CA GLU A 262 -0.15 -11.83 -19.66
C GLU A 262 -1.61 -12.25 -19.82
N LYS A 263 -2.54 -11.56 -19.13
CA LYS A 263 -3.98 -11.81 -19.28
C LYS A 263 -4.46 -11.51 -20.70
N THR A 264 -3.95 -10.44 -21.30
CA THR A 264 -4.25 -10.06 -22.69
C THR A 264 -3.75 -11.12 -23.66
N GLU A 265 -2.51 -11.58 -23.50
CA GLU A 265 -1.89 -12.59 -24.37
C GLU A 265 -2.68 -13.90 -24.32
N LYS A 266 -2.99 -14.37 -23.11
CA LYS A 266 -3.81 -15.57 -22.91
C LYS A 266 -5.17 -15.45 -23.60
N MET A 267 -5.80 -14.27 -23.55
CA MET A 267 -7.09 -14.06 -24.20
C MET A 267 -6.98 -14.04 -25.73
N LEU A 268 -5.90 -13.47 -26.28
CA LEU A 268 -5.62 -13.53 -27.73
C LEU A 268 -5.43 -14.98 -28.19
N GLU A 269 -4.72 -15.81 -27.42
CA GLU A 269 -4.53 -17.23 -27.71
C GLU A 269 -5.83 -18.03 -27.62
N VAL A 270 -6.68 -17.78 -26.62
CA VAL A 270 -8.01 -18.40 -26.51
C VAL A 270 -8.85 -18.05 -27.73
N THR A 271 -8.88 -16.76 -28.10
CA THR A 271 -9.62 -16.28 -29.29
C THR A 271 -9.10 -16.93 -30.57
N ALA A 272 -7.78 -16.99 -30.74
CA ALA A 272 -7.16 -17.61 -31.91
C ALA A 272 -7.44 -19.12 -31.97
N THR A 273 -7.40 -19.81 -30.84
CA THR A 273 -7.67 -21.25 -30.76
C THR A 273 -9.12 -21.55 -31.12
N GLY A 274 -10.08 -20.75 -30.64
CA GLY A 274 -11.49 -20.92 -30.99
C GLY A 274 -11.81 -20.70 -32.47
N LEU A 275 -10.92 -20.06 -33.24
CA LEU A 275 -11.09 -19.88 -34.69
C LEU A 275 -10.48 -21.02 -35.51
N ARG A 276 -9.65 -21.89 -34.91
CA ARG A 276 -8.97 -22.98 -35.63
C ARG A 276 -9.91 -24.08 -36.11
N ASP A 277 -11.10 -24.18 -35.50
CA ASP A 277 -12.15 -25.10 -35.95
C ASP A 277 -12.80 -24.63 -37.26
N GLU A 278 -12.75 -23.33 -37.56
CA GLU A 278 -13.39 -22.71 -38.73
C GLU A 278 -12.39 -22.36 -39.85
N TYR A 279 -11.13 -22.09 -39.51
CA TYR A 279 -10.10 -21.66 -40.47
C TYR A 279 -8.85 -22.52 -40.42
N PRO A 280 -8.27 -22.90 -41.57
CA PRO A 280 -7.06 -23.69 -41.62
C PRO A 280 -5.82 -22.90 -41.12
N VAL A 281 -5.85 -21.57 -41.23
CA VAL A 281 -4.81 -20.69 -40.68
C VAL A 281 -5.43 -19.65 -39.76
N VAL A 282 -4.90 -19.57 -38.55
CA VAL A 282 -5.20 -18.48 -37.63
C VAL A 282 -3.90 -17.87 -37.12
N ARG A 283 -3.73 -16.55 -37.28
CA ARG A 283 -2.54 -15.83 -36.78
C ARG A 283 -2.93 -14.70 -35.85
N ILE A 284 -2.15 -14.52 -34.78
CA ILE A 284 -2.24 -13.31 -33.95
C ILE A 284 -1.27 -12.28 -34.54
N VAL A 285 -1.78 -11.11 -34.89
CA VAL A 285 -1.01 -10.08 -35.62
C VAL A 285 -0.47 -9.02 -34.66
N ARG A 286 0.82 -8.74 -34.79
CA ARG A 286 1.61 -7.86 -33.93
C ARG A 286 2.21 -6.71 -34.71
N ALA A 287 2.77 -5.75 -33.99
CA ALA A 287 3.53 -4.67 -34.59
C ALA A 287 4.72 -5.26 -35.36
N GLY A 288 4.85 -4.92 -36.65
CA GLY A 288 5.86 -5.49 -37.55
C GLY A 288 5.31 -6.49 -38.57
N ASP A 289 4.12 -7.07 -38.33
CA ASP A 289 3.47 -8.00 -39.27
C ASP A 289 2.82 -7.30 -40.50
N ASN A 290 3.21 -6.05 -40.76
CA ASN A 290 2.70 -5.27 -41.88
C ASN A 290 3.02 -6.00 -43.19
N HIS A 291 2.03 -6.16 -44.08
CA HIS A 291 2.13 -6.88 -45.37
C HIS A 291 2.24 -8.41 -45.30
N THR A 292 1.91 -9.02 -44.15
CA THR A 292 1.86 -10.49 -44.01
C THR A 292 0.47 -11.08 -44.24
N ARG A 293 -0.54 -10.24 -44.49
CA ARG A 293 -1.91 -10.64 -44.76
C ARG A 293 -2.62 -9.67 -45.71
N VAL A 294 -3.60 -10.18 -46.45
CA VAL A 294 -4.49 -9.40 -47.33
C VAL A 294 -5.94 -9.82 -47.07
N GLN A 295 -6.85 -8.84 -46.99
CA GLN A 295 -8.29 -9.13 -46.96
C GLN A 295 -8.72 -9.67 -48.32
N LEU A 296 -9.27 -10.89 -48.36
CA LEU A 296 -9.87 -11.42 -49.57
C LEU A 296 -11.05 -10.54 -49.97
N SER A 297 -11.04 -10.07 -51.22
CA SER A 297 -12.13 -9.33 -51.86
C SER A 297 -12.46 -10.00 -53.18
N VAL A 298 -13.75 -10.09 -53.50
CA VAL A 298 -14.20 -10.55 -54.82
C VAL A 298 -14.04 -9.43 -55.84
N ASP A 299 -14.48 -8.24 -55.46
CA ASP A 299 -14.60 -7.09 -56.35
C ASP A 299 -13.52 -6.03 -56.12
N GLY A 300 -13.43 -5.10 -57.08
CA GLY A 300 -12.59 -3.90 -57.02
C GLY A 300 -11.17 -4.10 -57.57
N PRO A 301 -10.32 -3.06 -57.48
CA PRO A 301 -8.97 -3.08 -58.08
C PRO A 301 -8.03 -4.14 -57.49
N LYS A 302 -8.34 -4.64 -56.30
CA LYS A 302 -7.64 -5.73 -55.59
C LYS A 302 -8.55 -6.94 -55.35
N GLY A 303 -9.61 -7.07 -56.15
CA GLY A 303 -10.49 -8.23 -56.13
C GLY A 303 -9.87 -9.37 -56.93
N VAL A 304 -10.08 -10.61 -56.50
CA VAL A 304 -9.60 -11.81 -57.22
C VAL A 304 -10.63 -12.39 -58.19
N GLY A 305 -11.87 -11.86 -58.20
CA GLY A 305 -12.99 -12.41 -58.96
C GLY A 305 -13.69 -13.60 -58.27
N GLU A 306 -14.93 -13.90 -58.70
CA GLU A 306 -15.79 -14.87 -58.01
C GLU A 306 -15.22 -16.31 -58.01
N GLU A 307 -14.67 -16.76 -59.13
CA GLU A 307 -14.15 -18.13 -59.25
C GLU A 307 -12.93 -18.34 -58.37
N GLN A 308 -11.98 -17.40 -58.40
CA GLN A 308 -10.78 -17.47 -57.57
C GLN A 308 -11.12 -17.31 -56.08
N ALA A 309 -12.09 -16.45 -55.73
CA ALA A 309 -12.53 -16.31 -54.33
C ALA A 309 -13.08 -17.63 -53.78
N LYS A 310 -13.87 -18.38 -54.55
CA LYS A 310 -14.35 -19.73 -54.18
C LYS A 310 -13.17 -20.68 -53.93
N ALA A 311 -12.17 -20.67 -54.81
CA ALA A 311 -10.96 -21.48 -54.62
C ALA A 311 -10.15 -21.05 -53.38
N CYS A 312 -10.06 -19.75 -53.11
CA CYS A 312 -9.37 -19.21 -51.94
C CYS A 312 -9.97 -19.72 -50.63
N HIS A 313 -11.30 -19.89 -50.52
CA HIS A 313 -11.92 -20.40 -49.29
C HIS A 313 -11.46 -21.82 -48.90
N ALA A 314 -11.01 -22.63 -49.86
CA ALA A 314 -10.46 -23.97 -49.62
C ALA A 314 -8.91 -23.98 -49.53
N CYS A 315 -8.25 -22.83 -49.65
CA CYS A 315 -6.80 -22.72 -49.69
C CYS A 315 -6.19 -22.84 -48.29
N GLN A 316 -5.06 -23.54 -48.20
CA GLN A 316 -4.28 -23.66 -46.96
C GLN A 316 -3.73 -22.33 -46.42
N ASN A 317 -3.71 -21.25 -47.22
CA ASN A 317 -3.26 -19.92 -46.82
C ASN A 317 -4.43 -18.99 -46.44
N TYR A 318 -5.68 -19.45 -46.58
CA TYR A 318 -6.87 -18.71 -46.20
C TYR A 318 -7.16 -18.88 -44.71
N GLY A 319 -7.64 -17.82 -44.07
CA GLY A 319 -7.80 -17.88 -42.64
C GLY A 319 -8.38 -16.65 -41.97
N ALA A 320 -8.13 -16.59 -40.67
CA ALA A 320 -8.51 -15.46 -39.83
C ALA A 320 -7.31 -14.90 -39.09
N ALA A 321 -7.34 -13.61 -38.79
CA ALA A 321 -6.34 -12.95 -37.97
C ALA A 321 -6.97 -12.34 -36.73
N VAL A 322 -6.34 -12.52 -35.57
CA VAL A 322 -6.70 -11.83 -34.33
C VAL A 322 -5.68 -10.71 -34.14
N SER A 323 -6.11 -9.46 -33.94
CA SER A 323 -5.17 -8.37 -33.75
C SER A 323 -4.67 -8.29 -32.30
N GLY A 324 -3.35 -8.27 -32.12
CA GLY A 324 -2.66 -7.90 -30.90
C GLY A 324 -2.10 -6.47 -30.95
N LEU A 325 -2.61 -5.62 -31.86
CA LEU A 325 -2.19 -4.22 -31.99
C LEU A 325 -2.97 -3.35 -30.99
N PRO A 326 -2.36 -2.31 -30.38
CA PRO A 326 -3.02 -1.47 -29.37
C PRO A 326 -4.39 -0.92 -29.80
N ASP A 327 -4.51 -0.41 -31.02
CA ASP A 327 -5.73 0.27 -31.50
C ASP A 327 -6.85 -0.68 -31.95
N SER A 328 -6.56 -1.98 -32.08
CA SER A 328 -7.56 -2.96 -32.51
C SER A 328 -7.43 -4.29 -31.79
N ILE A 329 -6.96 -4.25 -30.54
CA ILE A 329 -6.63 -5.45 -29.78
C ILE A 329 -7.86 -6.35 -29.62
N GLY A 330 -7.68 -7.66 -29.82
CA GLY A 330 -8.74 -8.66 -29.81
C GLY A 330 -9.66 -8.66 -31.03
N LYS A 331 -9.57 -7.67 -31.93
CA LYS A 331 -10.42 -7.64 -33.13
C LYS A 331 -10.08 -8.82 -34.05
N VAL A 332 -11.11 -9.55 -34.45
CA VAL A 332 -11.01 -10.67 -35.40
C VAL A 332 -11.25 -10.18 -36.82
N TYR A 333 -10.34 -10.52 -37.72
CA TYR A 333 -10.41 -10.26 -39.15
C TYR A 333 -10.55 -11.60 -39.86
N ARG A 334 -11.73 -11.89 -40.40
CA ARG A 334 -12.03 -13.12 -41.13
C ARG A 334 -11.70 -12.93 -42.62
N GLY A 335 -11.55 -14.03 -43.34
CA GLY A 335 -11.30 -13.97 -44.79
C GLY A 335 -9.96 -13.36 -45.17
N GLN A 336 -8.92 -13.64 -44.39
CA GLN A 336 -7.57 -13.18 -44.67
C GLN A 336 -6.83 -14.21 -45.51
N CYS A 337 -6.01 -13.75 -46.45
CA CYS A 337 -4.98 -14.58 -47.09
C CYS A 337 -3.61 -14.23 -46.50
N PHE A 338 -2.85 -15.26 -46.14
CA PHE A 338 -1.50 -15.15 -45.58
C PHE A 338 -0.37 -15.38 -46.60
N ASP A 339 -0.72 -15.52 -47.87
CA ASP A 339 0.21 -15.54 -49.00
C ASP A 339 0.02 -14.27 -49.84
N THR A 340 0.81 -13.26 -49.51
CA THR A 340 0.70 -11.94 -50.11
C THR A 340 1.27 -11.90 -51.54
N VAL A 341 2.19 -12.80 -51.87
CA VAL A 341 2.74 -12.94 -53.23
C VAL A 341 1.69 -13.52 -54.17
N CYS A 342 1.00 -14.58 -53.76
CA CYS A 342 -0.09 -15.16 -54.52
C CYS A 342 -1.20 -14.12 -54.78
N MET A 343 -1.57 -13.34 -53.75
CA MET A 343 -2.57 -12.28 -53.89
C MET A 343 -2.16 -11.17 -54.86
N LEU A 344 -0.89 -10.74 -54.83
CA LEU A 344 -0.38 -9.72 -55.77
C LEU A 344 -0.44 -10.18 -57.23
N ASN A 345 -0.17 -11.46 -57.48
CA ASN A 345 -0.22 -12.05 -58.83
C ASN A 345 -1.65 -12.37 -59.31
N SER A 346 -2.64 -12.33 -58.41
CA SER A 346 -4.04 -12.67 -58.72
C SER A 346 -4.88 -11.44 -59.08
N TYR A 347 -4.32 -10.24 -59.02
CA TYR A 347 -5.06 -9.03 -59.36
C TYR A 347 -5.15 -8.86 -60.88
N PRO A 348 -6.32 -8.45 -61.42
CA PRO A 348 -6.56 -8.38 -62.86
C PRO A 348 -5.65 -7.41 -63.65
N ASN A 349 -4.78 -6.63 -62.97
CA ASN A 349 -3.84 -5.67 -63.56
C ASN A 349 -2.36 -5.91 -63.16
N SER A 350 -1.97 -7.09 -62.68
CA SER A 350 -0.60 -7.37 -62.20
C SER A 350 0.44 -7.71 -63.29
N THR A 351 0.30 -7.14 -64.49
CA THR A 351 1.31 -7.21 -65.58
C THR A 351 1.96 -5.87 -65.81
#